data_AF-A0A8J9SLU8-F1
#
_entry.id   AF-A0A8J9SLU8-F1
#
_cell.length_a   1.000
_cell.length_b   1.000
_cell.length_c   1.000
_cell.angle_alpha   90.00
_cell.angle_beta   90.00
_cell.angle_gamma   90.00
#
_symmetry.space_group_name_H-M   'P 1'
#
loop_
_entity.id
_entity.type
_entity.pdbx_description
1 polymer ?
#
loop_
_entity_poly.entity_id
_entity_poly.type
_entity_poly.pdbx_seq_one_letter_code
_entity_poly.pdbx_strand_id
1 'polypeptide(L)'
;MYSPILLGSVFLFLNAVECKGNFIRGNSSASSQAFDSEEAVPSSSRRLARGFVPLSCNANIDNSKCSSFIDTFGTNSVHASRLVVPCGTCVSMDHPGPLLTLNDGIDIQGKLVFPDGYRLTVNTNLVLVQGELEMKSSKAVDGIPDVTFVLQGSSISSFEPIDSNTGNCGGSCDTGARSITVAGGKVN
;
A
#
# COMPACT_ATOMS: atom_id res chain seq x y z
N MET A 1 -4.11 -30.19 41.23
CA MET A 1 -3.94 -28.84 41.80
C MET A 1 -4.37 -27.85 40.73
N TYR A 2 -5.56 -27.29 40.89
CA TYR A 2 -6.14 -26.31 39.97
C TYR A 2 -5.75 -24.90 40.42
N SER A 3 -5.33 -24.06 39.48
CA SER A 3 -5.22 -22.61 39.72
C SER A 3 -5.69 -21.88 38.46
N PRO A 4 -6.93 -21.34 38.46
CA PRO A 4 -7.36 -20.41 37.43
C PRO A 4 -7.07 -18.98 37.90
N ILE A 5 -6.22 -18.26 37.17
CA ILE A 5 -6.08 -16.80 37.32
C ILE A 5 -6.98 -16.15 36.28
N LEU A 6 -8.06 -15.56 36.80
CA LEU A 6 -8.99 -14.65 36.16
C LEU A 6 -8.49 -13.20 36.33
N LEU A 7 -9.08 -12.31 35.51
CA LEU A 7 -9.10 -10.85 35.58
C LEU A 7 -7.90 -10.12 34.94
N GLY A 8 -8.10 -9.13 34.07
CA GLY A 8 -9.33 -8.50 33.64
C GLY A 8 -9.05 -7.49 32.53
N SER A 9 -9.96 -7.42 31.56
CA SER A 9 -9.94 -6.45 30.48
C SER A 9 -10.37 -5.08 31.00
N VAL A 10 -9.50 -4.08 30.88
CA VAL A 10 -9.86 -2.67 31.06
C VAL A 10 -10.14 -2.09 29.68
N PHE A 11 -11.42 -1.92 29.35
CA PHE A 11 -11.87 -1.09 28.23
C PHE A 11 -11.97 0.35 28.72
N LEU A 12 -11.07 1.22 28.23
CA LEU A 12 -11.24 2.66 28.35
C LEU A 12 -11.81 3.20 27.04
N PHE A 13 -13.08 3.60 27.10
CA PHE A 13 -13.72 4.46 26.11
C PHE A 13 -13.23 5.89 26.33
N LEU A 14 -12.68 6.52 25.29
CA LEU A 14 -12.49 7.97 25.27
C LEU A 14 -13.11 8.57 24.01
N ASN A 15 -14.28 9.16 24.25
CA ASN A 15 -14.79 10.44 23.75
C ASN A 15 -14.83 10.68 22.24
N ALA A 16 -16.05 10.57 21.70
CA ALA A 16 -16.47 11.26 20.50
C ALA A 16 -16.46 12.79 20.73
N VAL A 17 -15.75 13.51 19.86
CA VAL A 17 -15.80 14.97 19.79
C VAL A 17 -16.91 15.34 18.80
N GLU A 18 -17.99 15.93 19.30
CA GLU A 18 -19.01 16.59 18.49
C GLU A 18 -18.46 17.89 17.91
N CYS A 19 -18.14 17.90 16.62
CA CYS A 19 -17.91 19.14 15.88
C CYS A 19 -19.25 19.77 15.47
N LYS A 20 -19.80 20.64 16.33
CA LYS A 20 -20.81 21.63 15.93
C LYS A 20 -20.14 22.76 15.15
N GLY A 21 -20.13 22.63 13.82
CA GLY A 21 -19.74 23.71 12.92
C GLY A 21 -20.90 24.70 12.73
N ASN A 22 -20.76 25.89 13.31
CA ASN A 22 -21.65 27.03 13.06
C ASN A 22 -21.50 27.51 11.60
N PHE A 23 -22.63 27.57 10.89
CA PHE A 23 -22.75 28.15 9.57
C PHE A 23 -22.75 29.68 9.67
N ILE A 24 -21.62 30.33 9.34
CA ILE A 24 -21.53 31.78 9.23
C ILE A 24 -21.90 32.21 7.81
N ARG A 25 -23.07 32.84 7.68
CA ARG A 25 -23.45 33.67 6.52
C ARG A 25 -22.67 34.99 6.58
N GLY A 26 -21.64 35.13 5.75
CA GLY A 26 -20.94 36.40 5.52
C GLY A 26 -21.26 36.94 4.13
N ASN A 27 -22.03 38.03 4.08
CA ASN A 27 -22.29 38.81 2.87
C ASN A 27 -21.10 39.75 2.61
N SER A 28 -20.63 39.74 1.36
CA SER A 28 -20.08 40.83 0.55
C SER A 28 -19.18 41.89 1.21
N SER A 29 -17.94 42.00 0.72
CA SER A 29 -17.32 43.28 0.35
C SER A 29 -16.13 43.03 -0.58
N ALA A 30 -16.19 43.63 -1.76
CA ALA A 30 -15.13 43.64 -2.75
C ALA A 30 -13.89 44.37 -2.20
N SER A 31 -12.73 43.72 -2.27
CA SER A 31 -11.43 44.36 -2.16
C SER A 31 -10.51 43.72 -3.19
N SER A 32 -10.18 44.51 -4.21
CA SER A 32 -9.22 44.24 -5.25
C SER A 32 -7.81 44.47 -4.72
N GLN A 33 -6.99 43.43 -4.56
CA GLN A 33 -5.54 43.58 -4.50
C GLN A 33 -4.81 42.23 -4.67
N ALA A 34 -3.86 42.26 -5.60
CA ALA A 34 -2.72 41.36 -5.82
C ALA A 34 -3.01 39.85 -5.92
N PHE A 35 -3.22 39.40 -7.16
CA PHE A 35 -2.98 38.02 -7.58
C PHE A 35 -1.49 37.70 -7.36
N ASP A 36 -1.17 37.12 -6.20
CA ASP A 36 0.02 36.27 -6.10
C ASP A 36 -0.21 35.12 -7.07
N SER A 37 0.68 35.05 -8.05
CA SER A 37 0.67 34.01 -9.08
C SER A 37 1.09 32.72 -8.40
N GLU A 38 0.12 32.04 -7.79
CA GLU A 38 0.23 30.61 -7.47
C GLU A 38 0.46 29.93 -8.81
N GLU A 39 1.74 29.72 -9.11
CA GLU A 39 2.22 29.06 -10.31
C GLU A 39 1.55 27.69 -10.29
N ALA A 40 0.44 27.60 -11.02
CA ALA A 40 -0.37 26.42 -11.12
C ALA A 40 0.59 25.32 -11.59
N VAL A 41 1.03 24.50 -10.64
CA VAL A 41 1.90 23.36 -10.91
C VAL A 41 1.19 22.66 -12.05
N PRO A 42 1.77 22.66 -13.27
CA PRO A 42 1.09 22.13 -14.42
C PRO A 42 0.64 20.76 -13.99
N SER A 43 -0.65 20.47 -14.22
CA SER A 43 -1.20 19.11 -14.15
C SER A 43 -0.49 18.31 -15.23
N SER A 44 0.81 18.08 -15.00
CA SER A 44 1.70 17.16 -15.65
C SER A 44 1.01 15.86 -15.36
N SER A 45 0.23 15.51 -16.37
CA SER A 45 -0.65 14.38 -16.44
C SER A 45 0.04 13.23 -15.71
N ARG A 46 -0.55 12.72 -14.63
CA ARG A 46 -0.25 11.38 -14.10
C ARG A 46 -0.67 10.35 -15.15
N ARG A 47 -0.12 10.47 -16.36
CA ARG A 47 -0.19 9.46 -17.40
C ARG A 47 0.78 8.42 -16.91
N LEU A 48 0.21 7.31 -16.43
CA LEU A 48 0.89 6.03 -16.37
C LEU A 48 1.75 5.93 -17.64
N ALA A 49 3.06 5.81 -17.47
CA ALA A 49 3.96 5.77 -18.61
C ALA A 49 3.45 4.65 -19.54
N ARG A 50 3.14 5.02 -20.78
CA ARG A 50 2.67 4.04 -21.76
C ARG A 50 3.86 3.14 -22.06
N GLY A 51 3.66 1.82 -21.99
CA GLY A 51 4.70 0.86 -22.38
C GLY A 51 5.22 -0.05 -21.27
N PHE A 52 4.65 0.00 -20.06
CA PHE A 52 4.90 -1.07 -19.11
C PHE A 52 4.25 -2.38 -19.58
N VAL A 53 5.04 -3.45 -19.62
CA VAL A 53 4.64 -4.81 -20.01
C VAL A 53 4.90 -5.78 -18.84
N PRO A 54 4.23 -6.95 -18.81
CA PRO A 54 4.52 -7.98 -17.82
C PRO A 54 6.00 -8.38 -17.81
N LEU A 55 6.54 -8.59 -16.60
CA LEU A 55 7.92 -9.04 -16.41
C LEU A 55 8.10 -10.46 -16.93
N SER A 56 9.13 -10.68 -17.76
CA SER A 56 9.35 -11.96 -18.42
C SER A 56 9.69 -13.09 -17.44
N CYS A 57 10.34 -12.74 -16.32
CA CYS A 57 10.67 -13.67 -15.23
C CYS A 57 9.42 -14.32 -14.59
N ASN A 58 8.24 -13.71 -14.73
CA ASN A 58 6.99 -14.17 -14.11
C ASN A 58 6.15 -15.05 -15.06
N ALA A 59 6.68 -15.43 -16.23
CA ALA A 59 5.93 -16.16 -17.25
C ALA A 59 5.24 -17.45 -16.75
N ASN A 60 5.77 -18.10 -15.71
CA ASN A 60 5.21 -19.32 -15.12
C ASN A 60 4.84 -19.18 -13.64
N ILE A 61 4.68 -17.95 -13.14
CA ILE A 61 4.57 -17.70 -11.70
C ILE A 61 3.29 -18.27 -11.08
N ASP A 62 2.21 -18.39 -11.86
CA ASP A 62 0.95 -19.00 -11.43
C ASP A 62 1.07 -20.48 -11.04
N ASN A 63 2.07 -21.18 -11.57
CA ASN A 63 2.33 -22.58 -11.25
C ASN A 63 3.43 -22.74 -10.18
N SER A 64 4.03 -21.63 -9.72
CA SER A 64 5.12 -21.67 -8.75
C SER A 64 4.59 -21.88 -7.32
N LYS A 65 5.32 -22.68 -6.52
CA LYS A 65 5.01 -22.84 -5.10
C LYS A 65 5.40 -21.56 -4.36
N CYS A 66 4.44 -20.94 -3.68
CA CYS A 66 4.70 -19.76 -2.88
C CYS A 66 5.43 -20.11 -1.58
N SER A 67 6.50 -19.39 -1.26
CA SER A 67 7.15 -19.42 0.05
C SER A 67 6.35 -18.59 1.05
N SER A 68 6.56 -18.84 2.33
CA SER A 68 5.99 -18.04 3.41
C SER A 68 6.59 -16.63 3.45
N PHE A 69 5.79 -15.62 3.83
CA PHE A 69 6.27 -14.26 4.06
C PHE A 69 7.21 -14.22 5.27
N ILE A 70 6.88 -14.91 6.36
CA ILE A 70 7.73 -14.95 7.54
C ILE A 70 9.05 -15.68 7.29
N ASP A 71 9.06 -16.71 6.43
CA ASP A 71 10.29 -17.39 6.03
C ASP A 71 11.18 -16.47 5.16
N THR A 72 10.56 -15.62 4.35
CA THR A 72 11.26 -14.75 3.39
C THR A 72 11.78 -13.46 4.05
N PHE A 73 10.96 -12.82 4.88
CA PHE A 73 11.23 -11.48 5.44
C PHE A 73 11.36 -11.46 6.97
N GLY A 74 11.06 -12.57 7.65
CA GLY A 74 11.04 -12.66 9.11
C GLY A 74 9.69 -12.32 9.73
N THR A 75 9.63 -12.41 11.05
CA THR A 75 8.40 -12.24 11.86
C THR A 75 8.20 -10.84 12.39
N ASN A 76 9.04 -9.88 11.99
CA ASN A 76 8.95 -8.51 12.48
C ASN A 76 7.67 -7.84 11.99
N SER A 77 6.96 -7.16 12.89
CA SER A 77 5.78 -6.39 12.52
C SER A 77 6.10 -5.00 11.99
N VAL A 78 7.38 -4.59 12.03
CA VAL A 78 7.88 -3.31 11.52
C VAL A 78 9.14 -3.54 10.70
N HIS A 79 9.10 -3.12 9.44
CA HIS A 79 10.25 -3.13 8.54
C HIS A 79 10.65 -1.69 8.21
N ALA A 80 11.90 -1.36 8.52
CA ALA A 80 12.45 -0.03 8.27
C ALA A 80 12.83 0.19 6.80
N SER A 81 13.28 -0.86 6.12
CA SER A 81 13.70 -0.85 4.72
C SER A 81 12.59 -1.36 3.79
N ARG A 82 12.64 -0.94 2.52
CA ARG A 82 11.74 -1.46 1.48
C ARG A 82 11.85 -2.97 1.38
N LEU A 83 10.70 -3.64 1.39
CA LEU A 83 10.63 -5.06 1.09
C LEU A 83 10.53 -5.24 -0.42
N VAL A 84 11.27 -6.20 -0.95
CA VAL A 84 11.23 -6.55 -2.37
C VAL A 84 10.85 -8.01 -2.49
N VAL A 85 9.74 -8.30 -3.18
CA VAL A 85 9.39 -9.67 -3.59
C VAL A 85 10.10 -9.91 -4.92
N PRO A 86 11.15 -10.75 -4.98
CA PRO A 86 11.99 -10.84 -6.18
C PRO A 86 11.25 -11.34 -7.42
N CYS A 87 11.69 -10.90 -8.59
CA CYS A 87 11.24 -11.41 -9.90
C CYS A 87 11.29 -12.95 -9.94
N GLY A 88 10.23 -13.60 -10.43
CA GLY A 88 10.17 -15.06 -10.56
C GLY A 88 9.93 -15.83 -9.25
N THR A 89 9.69 -15.15 -8.12
CA THR A 89 9.35 -15.80 -6.84
C THR A 89 7.91 -15.50 -6.43
N CYS A 90 7.24 -16.50 -5.84
CA CYS A 90 5.94 -16.30 -5.21
C CYS A 90 6.08 -16.30 -3.68
N VAL A 91 5.46 -15.32 -3.03
CA VAL A 91 5.38 -15.21 -1.56
C VAL A 91 3.92 -15.18 -1.15
N SER A 92 3.56 -16.03 -0.19
CA SER A 92 2.25 -16.07 0.45
C SER A 92 2.31 -15.32 1.77
N MET A 93 1.42 -14.35 1.95
CA MET A 93 1.30 -13.60 3.19
C MET A 93 0.80 -14.49 4.32
N ASP A 94 1.61 -14.63 5.37
CA ASP A 94 1.32 -15.42 6.57
C ASP A 94 1.88 -14.77 7.85
N HIS A 95 2.09 -13.44 7.82
CA HIS A 95 2.44 -12.66 9.00
C HIS A 95 1.38 -12.85 10.12
N PRO A 96 1.76 -12.94 11.40
CA PRO A 96 0.80 -13.25 12.48
C PRO A 96 -0.26 -12.15 12.74
N GLY A 97 -0.05 -10.93 12.25
CA GLY A 97 -1.01 -9.83 12.36
C GLY A 97 -1.19 -9.30 13.80
N PRO A 98 -2.16 -8.39 14.03
CA PRO A 98 -3.12 -7.85 13.07
C PRO A 98 -2.57 -6.67 12.23
N LEU A 99 -1.37 -6.19 12.56
CA LEU A 99 -0.77 -5.01 11.96
C LEU A 99 0.64 -5.33 11.44
N LEU A 100 0.93 -4.92 10.21
CA LEU A 100 2.26 -4.94 9.61
C LEU A 100 2.60 -3.51 9.15
N THR A 101 3.78 -3.01 9.51
CA THR A 101 4.24 -1.67 9.14
C THR A 101 5.46 -1.75 8.23
N LEU A 102 5.35 -1.19 7.03
CA LEU A 102 6.38 -1.14 6.00
C LEU A 102 6.76 0.32 5.76
N ASN A 103 7.78 0.82 6.47
CA ASN A 103 8.08 2.26 6.52
C ASN A 103 8.56 2.82 5.17
N ASP A 104 9.23 2.00 4.37
CA ASP A 104 9.72 2.34 3.02
C ASP A 104 9.01 1.50 1.93
N GLY A 105 7.88 0.91 2.30
CA GLY A 105 6.95 0.25 1.41
C GLY A 105 7.37 -1.13 0.93
N ILE A 106 6.67 -1.59 -0.10
CA ILE A 106 6.89 -2.89 -0.72
C ILE A 106 6.93 -2.76 -2.25
N ASP A 107 7.91 -3.42 -2.87
CA ASP A 107 8.07 -3.57 -4.31
C ASP A 107 7.87 -5.03 -4.70
N ILE A 108 6.75 -5.30 -5.36
CA ILE A 108 6.31 -6.63 -5.75
C ILE A 108 6.76 -6.86 -7.19
N GLN A 109 7.95 -7.44 -7.37
CA GLN A 109 8.51 -7.79 -8.68
C GLN A 109 8.14 -9.22 -9.10
N GLY A 110 8.01 -10.12 -8.13
CA GLY A 110 7.46 -11.47 -8.30
C GLY A 110 5.96 -11.49 -8.09
N LYS A 111 5.47 -12.46 -7.31
CA LYS A 111 4.05 -12.60 -6.95
C LYS A 111 3.87 -12.53 -5.44
N LEU A 112 2.96 -11.68 -4.97
CA LEU A 112 2.54 -11.62 -3.58
C LEU A 112 1.08 -12.05 -3.47
N VAL A 113 0.80 -13.06 -2.65
CA VAL A 113 -0.54 -13.61 -2.46
C VAL A 113 -1.02 -13.34 -1.05
N PHE A 114 -2.20 -12.76 -0.91
CA PHE A 114 -2.97 -12.74 0.33
C PHE A 114 -3.99 -13.88 0.29
N PRO A 115 -3.82 -14.95 1.10
CA PRO A 115 -4.72 -16.09 1.09
C PRO A 115 -6.16 -15.72 1.45
N ASP A 116 -7.10 -16.58 1.07
CA ASP A 116 -8.51 -16.38 1.40
C ASP A 116 -8.76 -16.38 2.91
N GLY A 117 -9.61 -15.46 3.38
CA GLY A 117 -9.93 -15.25 4.80
C GLY A 117 -8.79 -14.64 5.63
N TYR A 118 -7.67 -14.28 5.00
CA TYR A 118 -6.52 -13.70 5.69
C TYR A 118 -6.76 -12.24 6.07
N ARG A 119 -6.54 -11.89 7.34
CA ARG A 119 -6.84 -10.57 7.89
C ARG A 119 -5.59 -9.82 8.31
N LEU A 120 -5.36 -8.66 7.70
CA LEU A 120 -4.17 -7.85 7.99
C LEU A 120 -4.40 -6.38 7.67
N THR A 121 -3.99 -5.51 8.58
CA THR A 121 -3.78 -4.09 8.26
C THR A 121 -2.31 -3.86 7.92
N VAL A 122 -2.03 -3.31 6.74
CA VAL A 122 -0.69 -2.98 6.27
C VAL A 122 -0.54 -1.46 6.26
N ASN A 123 0.20 -0.92 7.22
CA ASN A 123 0.61 0.48 7.22
C ASN A 123 1.83 0.62 6.32
N THR A 124 1.73 1.41 5.26
CA THR A 124 2.81 1.55 4.28
C THR A 124 2.80 2.93 3.64
N ASN A 125 3.91 3.43 3.14
CA ASN A 125 3.93 4.63 2.30
C ASN A 125 3.74 4.31 0.81
N LEU A 126 4.15 3.11 0.39
CA LEU A 126 4.18 2.70 -1.00
C LEU A 126 3.82 1.21 -1.15
N VAL A 127 2.95 0.92 -2.11
CA VAL A 127 2.77 -0.42 -2.68
C VAL A 127 3.07 -0.33 -4.16
N LEU A 128 4.18 -0.91 -4.59
CA LEU A 128 4.59 -0.95 -5.99
C LEU A 128 4.39 -2.37 -6.52
N VAL A 129 3.65 -2.50 -7.62
CA VAL A 129 3.34 -3.78 -8.26
C VAL A 129 3.93 -3.78 -9.67
N GLN A 130 5.10 -4.39 -9.83
CA GLN A 130 5.71 -4.65 -11.13
C GLN A 130 5.39 -6.07 -11.65
N GLY A 131 5.21 -7.01 -10.73
CA GLY A 131 4.81 -8.40 -10.99
C GLY A 131 3.33 -8.63 -10.72
N GLU A 132 2.98 -9.47 -9.75
CA GLU A 132 1.59 -9.82 -9.47
C GLU A 132 1.24 -9.64 -7.99
N LEU A 133 0.13 -8.95 -7.75
CA LEU A 133 -0.53 -8.91 -6.44
C LEU A 133 -1.85 -9.66 -6.54
N GLU A 134 -2.02 -10.71 -5.76
CA GLU A 134 -3.25 -11.50 -5.70
C GLU A 134 -3.85 -11.40 -4.31
N MET A 135 -5.12 -10.98 -4.23
CA MET A 135 -5.87 -10.90 -2.98
C MET A 135 -7.19 -11.66 -3.10
N LYS A 136 -7.35 -12.72 -2.31
CA LYS A 136 -8.58 -13.52 -2.32
C LYS A 136 -9.40 -13.22 -1.06
N SER A 137 -10.70 -13.01 -1.24
CA SER A 137 -11.67 -13.02 -0.15
C SER A 137 -12.99 -13.64 -0.65
N SER A 138 -13.39 -14.74 -0.03
CA SER A 138 -14.71 -15.38 -0.20
C SER A 138 -15.75 -14.82 0.79
N LYS A 139 -15.34 -13.88 1.64
CA LYS A 139 -16.21 -13.22 2.60
C LYS A 139 -17.30 -12.43 1.88
N ALA A 140 -18.53 -12.48 2.41
CA ALA A 140 -19.59 -11.60 1.94
C ALA A 140 -19.20 -10.13 2.15
N VAL A 141 -19.54 -9.27 1.18
CA VAL A 141 -19.27 -7.84 1.24
C VAL A 141 -20.13 -7.21 2.34
N ASP A 142 -19.52 -6.99 3.51
CA ASP A 142 -20.16 -6.42 4.72
C ASP A 142 -19.62 -5.02 5.08
N GLY A 143 -18.78 -4.44 4.22
CA GLY A 143 -18.11 -3.16 4.46
C GLY A 143 -16.85 -3.24 5.34
N ILE A 144 -16.48 -4.43 5.83
CA ILE A 144 -15.27 -4.66 6.62
C ILE A 144 -14.28 -5.47 5.77
N PRO A 145 -13.25 -4.84 5.17
CA PRO A 145 -12.26 -5.57 4.37
C PRO A 145 -11.41 -6.49 5.26
N ASP A 146 -11.04 -7.68 4.76
CA ASP A 146 -10.12 -8.56 5.46
C ASP A 146 -8.68 -7.99 5.41
N VAL A 147 -8.25 -7.47 4.27
CA VAL A 147 -6.94 -6.81 4.09
C VAL A 147 -7.13 -5.31 3.86
N THR A 148 -6.44 -4.48 4.65
CA THR A 148 -6.50 -3.02 4.54
C THR A 148 -5.10 -2.44 4.35
N PHE A 149 -4.89 -1.63 3.31
CA PHE A 149 -3.68 -0.82 3.17
C PHE A 149 -3.93 0.59 3.68
N VAL A 150 -3.16 1.03 4.67
CA VAL A 150 -3.20 2.39 5.20
C VAL A 150 -1.98 3.13 4.69
N LEU A 151 -2.19 4.02 3.72
CA LEU A 151 -1.12 4.79 3.09
C LEU A 151 -0.72 5.99 3.96
N GLN A 152 0.55 6.03 4.38
CA GLN A 152 1.11 7.05 5.28
C GLN A 152 2.39 7.71 4.71
N GLY A 153 2.92 8.70 5.41
CA GLY A 153 4.14 9.42 5.00
C GLY A 153 3.86 10.67 4.15
N SER A 154 4.90 11.43 3.84
CA SER A 154 4.81 12.65 3.01
C SER A 154 5.94 12.76 1.98
N SER A 155 6.94 11.90 2.08
CA SER A 155 8.07 11.83 1.16
C SER A 155 7.63 11.24 -0.17
N ILE A 156 7.93 11.94 -1.27
CA ILE A 156 7.78 11.39 -2.61
C ILE A 156 8.67 10.15 -2.72
N SER A 157 8.09 9.05 -3.20
CA SER A 157 8.82 7.84 -3.50
C SER A 157 9.02 7.70 -5.00
N SER A 158 10.06 6.96 -5.36
CA SER A 158 10.37 6.60 -6.73
C SER A 158 10.82 5.15 -6.82
N PHE A 159 10.81 4.60 -8.04
CA PHE A 159 11.27 3.24 -8.31
C PHE A 159 11.97 3.13 -9.65
N GLU A 160 12.83 2.13 -9.80
CA GLU A 160 13.46 1.80 -11.05
C GLU A 160 12.74 0.59 -11.68
N PRO A 161 12.14 0.74 -12.86
CA PRO A 161 11.60 -0.39 -13.61
C PRO A 161 12.66 -1.43 -13.89
N ILE A 162 12.28 -2.71 -13.81
CA ILE A 162 13.20 -3.82 -14.09
C ILE A 162 12.87 -4.54 -15.41
N ASP A 163 13.80 -5.41 -15.84
CA ASP A 163 13.64 -6.33 -16.97
C ASP A 163 13.17 -5.61 -18.25
N SER A 164 12.08 -6.08 -18.87
CA SER A 164 11.49 -5.55 -20.10
C SER A 164 10.98 -4.13 -19.99
N ASN A 165 10.88 -3.59 -18.77
CA ASN A 165 10.43 -2.23 -18.50
C ASN A 165 11.58 -1.26 -18.21
N THR A 166 12.82 -1.74 -18.16
CA THR A 166 14.00 -0.91 -17.89
C THR A 166 14.02 0.28 -18.84
N GLY A 167 14.14 1.50 -18.31
CA GLY A 167 14.20 2.73 -19.10
C GLY A 167 12.86 3.35 -19.50
N ASN A 168 11.71 2.77 -19.13
CA ASN A 168 10.39 3.35 -19.42
C ASN A 168 10.18 4.77 -18.86
N CYS A 169 10.97 5.17 -17.85
CA CYS A 169 10.98 6.53 -17.29
C CYS A 169 12.29 7.29 -17.54
N GLY A 170 13.17 6.79 -18.41
CA GLY A 170 14.52 7.37 -18.59
C GLY A 170 15.40 7.25 -17.33
N GLY A 171 15.11 6.29 -16.45
CA GLY A 171 15.74 6.10 -15.15
C GLY A 171 14.69 5.74 -14.09
N SER A 172 14.62 6.54 -13.03
CA SER A 172 13.66 6.38 -11.94
C SER A 172 12.28 6.96 -12.32
N CYS A 173 11.22 6.26 -11.94
CA CYS A 173 9.83 6.69 -12.07
C CYS A 173 9.31 7.22 -10.73
N ASP A 174 8.75 8.42 -10.72
CA ASP A 174 8.10 8.98 -9.53
C ASP A 174 6.73 8.34 -9.27
N THR A 175 6.49 7.88 -8.04
CA THR A 175 5.22 7.28 -7.61
C THR A 175 4.39 8.21 -6.74
N GLY A 176 4.95 9.33 -6.28
CA GLY A 176 4.32 10.21 -5.30
C GLY A 176 4.49 9.70 -3.85
N ALA A 177 3.87 10.39 -2.89
CA ALA A 177 4.16 10.18 -1.47
C ALA A 177 3.34 9.12 -0.75
N ARG A 178 2.19 8.74 -1.33
CA ARG A 178 1.21 7.78 -0.76
C ARG A 178 0.53 7.10 -1.92
N SER A 179 1.14 6.05 -2.45
CA SER A 179 0.65 5.47 -3.69
C SER A 179 0.61 3.96 -3.66
N ILE A 180 -0.38 3.45 -4.38
CA ILE A 180 -0.39 2.10 -4.93
C ILE A 180 -0.12 2.28 -6.41
N THR A 181 1.06 1.87 -6.86
CA THR A 181 1.53 2.05 -8.23
C THR A 181 1.62 0.70 -8.91
N VAL A 182 1.00 0.55 -10.08
CA VAL A 182 1.08 -0.67 -10.89
C VAL A 182 1.87 -0.34 -12.16
N ALA A 183 2.99 -1.02 -12.35
CA ALA A 183 3.98 -0.72 -13.37
C ALA A 183 4.36 -2.00 -14.14
N GLY A 184 3.47 -2.44 -15.02
CA GLY A 184 3.63 -3.68 -15.80
C GLY A 184 3.06 -4.90 -15.10
N GLY A 185 2.64 -4.73 -13.85
CA GLY A 185 2.07 -5.80 -13.05
C GLY A 185 0.58 -6.04 -13.22
N LYS A 186 0.09 -7.08 -12.54
CA LYS A 186 -1.30 -7.51 -12.48
C LYS A 186 -1.80 -7.45 -11.04
N VAL A 187 -3.03 -6.99 -10.85
CA VAL A 187 -3.74 -7.03 -9.56
C VAL A 187 -4.98 -7.89 -9.73
N ASN A 188 -5.06 -8.97 -8.95
CA ASN A 188 -6.14 -9.96 -8.99
C ASN A 188 -6.92 -9.99 -7.69
#